data_AF-A0A5R2N3F2-F1
#
_entry.id   AF-A0A5R2N3F2-F1
#
_cell.length_a   1.000
_cell.length_b   1.000
_cell.length_c   1.000
_cell.angle_alpha   90.00
_cell.angle_beta   90.00
_cell.angle_gamma   90.00
#
_symmetry.space_group_name_H-M   'P 1'
#
loop_
_entity.id
_entity.type
_entity.pdbx_description
1 polymer ?
#
loop_
_entity_poly.entity_id
_entity_poly.type
_entity_poly.pdbx_seq_one_letter_code
_entity_poly.pdbx_strand_id
1 'polypeptide(L)'
;LFKLMAIKDEYEVARLYTDGSFAAELGKQFQSYEKLEFHLAPPIMGRRGNDGKPRKSSFGPWMMKGLRVLAAMKGLRGTAFDLFGYTAERRMERQLLAQYEADLQLVANSLAP
;
A
#
# COMPACT_ATOMS: atom_id res chain seq x y z
N LEU A 1 -2.59 16.15 -10.73
CA LEU A 1 -1.91 14.87 -11.02
C LEU A 1 -1.41 14.15 -9.76
N PHE A 2 -0.61 14.78 -8.88
CA PHE A 2 0.02 14.08 -7.74
C PHE A 2 -0.93 13.33 -6.79
N LYS A 3 -2.09 13.91 -6.46
CA LYS A 3 -3.00 13.32 -5.45
C LYS A 3 -3.69 12.02 -5.90
N LEU A 4 -3.91 11.85 -7.20
CA LEU A 4 -4.53 10.63 -7.76
C LEU A 4 -3.47 9.56 -8.11
N MET A 5 -2.24 10.00 -8.39
CA MET A 5 -1.11 9.14 -8.76
C MET A 5 -0.27 8.67 -7.56
N ALA A 6 -0.32 9.37 -6.42
CA ALA A 6 0.35 9.01 -5.19
C ALA A 6 -0.41 7.89 -4.45
N ILE A 7 -0.58 6.77 -5.14
CA ILE A 7 -1.25 5.61 -4.59
C ILE A 7 -0.30 4.94 -3.59
N LYS A 8 -0.78 4.76 -2.36
CA LYS A 8 -0.03 4.07 -1.30
C LYS A 8 -0.10 2.56 -1.56
N ASP A 9 0.86 2.06 -2.31
CA ASP A 9 1.10 0.64 -2.58
C ASP A 9 1.63 -0.07 -1.31
N GLU A 10 1.08 -1.24 -0.98
CA GLU A 10 1.49 -2.07 0.15
C GLU A 10 2.95 -2.57 0.05
N TYR A 11 3.47 -2.82 -1.16
CA TYR A 11 4.87 -3.15 -1.42
C TYR A 11 5.79 -1.97 -1.08
N GLU A 12 5.41 -0.73 -1.42
CA GLU A 12 6.18 0.46 -1.03
C GLU A 12 6.12 0.71 0.47
N VAL A 13 4.97 0.48 1.12
CA VAL A 13 4.88 0.49 2.58
C VAL A 13 5.84 -0.54 3.17
N ALA A 14 5.82 -1.78 2.69
CA ALA A 14 6.71 -2.84 3.16
C ALA A 14 8.19 -2.48 2.97
N ARG A 15 8.55 -1.86 1.84
CA ARG A 15 9.92 -1.37 1.59
C ARG A 15 10.34 -0.31 2.60
N LEU A 16 9.51 0.70 2.85
CA LEU A 16 9.80 1.77 3.82
C LEU A 16 9.97 1.23 5.25
N TYR A 17 9.18 0.21 5.62
CA TYR A 17 9.31 -0.42 6.94
C TYR A 17 10.56 -1.30 7.06
N THR A 18 11.13 -1.76 5.95
CA THR A 18 12.22 -2.75 5.94
C THR A 18 13.56 -2.22 5.41
N ASP A 19 13.61 -0.99 4.89
CA ASP A 19 14.83 -0.34 4.37
C ASP A 19 15.84 0.09 5.45
N GLY A 20 15.50 -0.13 6.73
CA GLY A 20 16.34 0.17 7.88
C GLY A 20 16.18 1.59 8.42
N SER A 21 15.57 2.50 7.68
CA SER A 21 15.26 3.86 8.17
C SER A 21 14.32 3.82 9.37
N PHE A 22 13.28 2.99 9.29
CA PHE A 22 12.33 2.76 10.36
C PHE A 22 12.99 2.19 11.63
N ALA A 23 13.92 1.24 11.48
CA ALA A 23 14.64 0.67 12.61
C ALA A 23 15.58 1.69 13.27
N ALA A 24 16.26 2.51 12.45
CA ALA A 24 17.11 3.59 12.94
C ALA A 24 16.31 4.67 13.67
N GLU A 25 15.12 5.01 13.16
CA GLU A 25 14.21 5.96 13.78
C GLU A 25 13.64 5.42 15.11
N LEU A 26 13.29 4.14 15.16
CA LEU A 26 12.86 3.47 16.37
C LEU A 26 13.94 3.51 17.46
N GLY A 27 15.21 3.26 17.09
CA GLY A 27 16.35 3.35 18.00
C GLY A 27 16.68 4.77 18.47
N LYS A 28 16.25 5.81 17.73
CA LYS A 28 16.37 7.22 18.16
C LYS A 28 15.25 7.61 19.12
N GLN A 29 14.04 7.14 18.88
CA GLN A 29 12.86 7.53 19.66
C GLN A 29 12.69 6.73 20.95
N PHE A 30 13.16 5.47 20.97
CA PHE A 30 13.01 4.57 22.10
C PHE A 30 14.37 4.10 22.61
N GLN A 31 14.67 4.38 23.90
CA GLN A 31 15.90 3.89 24.55
C GLN A 31 15.93 2.36 24.65
N SER A 32 14.77 1.74 24.87
CA SER A 32 14.57 0.30 24.75
C SER A 32 13.09 0.00 24.44
N TYR A 33 12.83 -1.09 23.73
CA TYR A 33 11.49 -1.59 23.47
C TYR A 33 11.51 -3.12 23.61
N GLU A 34 10.54 -3.71 24.31
CA GLU A 34 10.49 -5.16 24.48
C GLU A 34 9.94 -5.88 23.26
N LYS A 35 8.87 -5.34 22.66
CA LYS A 35 8.17 -5.95 21.52
C LYS A 35 7.59 -4.85 20.63
N LEU A 36 7.62 -5.12 19.32
CA LEU A 36 7.01 -4.26 18.32
C LEU A 36 5.69 -4.88 17.85
N GLU A 37 4.60 -4.14 17.98
CA GLU A 37 3.26 -4.55 17.58
C GLU A 37 2.73 -3.60 16.51
N PHE A 38 2.23 -4.16 15.40
CA PHE A 38 1.72 -3.42 14.26
C PHE A 38 0.20 -3.48 14.24
N HIS A 39 -0.46 -2.33 14.23
CA HIS A 39 -1.89 -2.24 14.04
C HIS A 39 -2.20 -1.99 12.57
N LEU A 40 -2.44 -3.07 11.81
CA LEU A 40 -2.73 -3.01 10.38
C LEU A 40 -4.17 -3.44 10.13
N ALA A 41 -4.79 -2.89 9.09
CA ALA A 41 -6.03 -3.43 8.53
C ALA A 41 -5.66 -4.09 7.19
N PRO A 42 -5.23 -5.36 7.17
CA PRO A 42 -4.79 -5.98 5.94
C PRO A 42 -5.96 -6.05 4.94
N PRO A 43 -5.78 -5.66 3.68
CA PRO A 43 -6.88 -5.67 2.70
C PRO A 43 -7.42 -7.08 2.39
N ILE A 44 -6.59 -8.13 2.57
CA ILE A 44 -6.94 -9.53 2.25
C ILE A 44 -7.42 -10.31 3.51
N MET A 45 -6.82 -10.04 4.68
CA MET A 45 -7.12 -10.76 5.94
C MET A 45 -7.86 -9.92 6.98
N GLY A 46 -8.09 -8.64 6.71
CA GLY A 46 -8.76 -7.73 7.61
C GLY A 46 -10.23 -8.09 7.76
N ARG A 47 -10.65 -8.35 8.99
CA ARG A 47 -12.07 -8.51 9.32
C ARG A 47 -12.78 -7.20 9.01
N ARG A 48 -13.80 -7.25 8.15
CA ARG A 48 -14.75 -6.14 8.00
C ARG A 48 -15.71 -6.18 9.18
N GLY A 49 -15.96 -5.03 9.80
CA GLY A 49 -16.99 -4.90 10.82
C GLY A 49 -18.39 -5.08 10.22
N ASN A 50 -19.42 -5.18 11.07
CA ASN A 50 -20.81 -5.19 10.61
C ASN A 50 -21.21 -3.89 9.86
N ASP A 51 -20.43 -2.83 10.01
CA ASP A 51 -20.55 -1.55 9.32
C ASP A 51 -19.78 -1.50 7.98
N GLY A 52 -19.20 -2.63 7.54
CA GLY A 52 -18.42 -2.75 6.31
C GLY A 52 -17.02 -2.14 6.38
N LYS A 53 -16.63 -1.52 7.51
CA LYS A 53 -15.33 -0.84 7.63
C LYS A 53 -14.20 -1.83 7.97
N PRO A 54 -12.96 -1.58 7.49
CA PRO A 54 -11.81 -2.40 7.85
C PRO A 54 -11.54 -2.31 9.37
N ARG A 55 -11.55 -3.43 10.09
CA ARG A 55 -11.09 -3.45 11.48
C ARG A 55 -9.58 -3.58 11.55
N LYS A 56 -8.94 -2.70 12.33
CA LYS A 56 -7.53 -2.81 12.67
C LYS A 56 -7.30 -4.10 13.46
N SER A 57 -6.36 -4.90 12.99
CA SER A 57 -5.89 -6.12 13.64
C SER A 57 -4.46 -5.89 14.12
N SER A 58 -4.13 -6.42 15.29
CA SER A 58 -2.77 -6.34 15.80
C SER A 58 -1.93 -7.51 15.32
N PHE A 59 -0.71 -7.22 14.89
CA PHE A 59 0.28 -8.20 14.47
C PHE A 59 1.54 -8.03 15.30
N GLY A 60 2.01 -9.12 15.90
CA GLY A 60 3.22 -9.10 16.69
C GLY A 60 4.52 -8.90 15.87
N PRO A 61 5.69 -9.04 16.51
CA PRO A 61 6.99 -8.75 15.91
C PRO A 61 7.32 -9.53 14.63
N TRP A 62 6.68 -10.68 14.42
CA TRP A 62 6.83 -11.50 13.22
C TRP A 62 6.43 -10.76 11.93
N MET A 63 5.57 -9.74 12.02
CA MET A 63 5.14 -8.93 10.89
C MET A 63 6.31 -8.26 10.17
N MET A 64 7.39 -7.88 10.88
CA MET A 64 8.59 -7.34 10.24
C MET A 64 9.23 -8.31 9.25
N LYS A 65 9.21 -9.62 9.56
CA LYS A 65 9.68 -10.65 8.63
C LYS A 65 8.73 -10.76 7.42
N GLY A 66 7.42 -10.70 7.66
CA GLY A 66 6.41 -10.68 6.59
C GLY A 66 6.56 -9.49 5.65
N LEU A 67 6.73 -8.28 6.19
CA LEU A 67 6.99 -7.08 5.40
C LEU A 67 8.29 -7.18 4.60
N ARG A 68 9.34 -7.82 5.13
CA ARG A 68 10.59 -8.04 4.40
C ARG A 68 10.39 -8.94 3.18
N VAL A 69 9.62 -10.02 3.34
CA VAL A 69 9.25 -10.92 2.23
C VAL A 69 8.41 -10.14 1.22
N LEU A 70 7.43 -9.36 1.68
CA LEU A 70 6.58 -8.56 0.81
C LEU A 70 7.38 -7.52 0.02
N ALA A 71 8.34 -6.83 0.65
CA ALA A 71 9.24 -5.89 -0.01
C ALA A 71 10.10 -6.56 -1.10
N ALA A 72 10.55 -7.80 -0.87
CA ALA A 72 11.27 -8.58 -1.88
C ALA A 72 10.35 -9.01 -3.04
N MET A 73 9.06 -9.21 -2.77
CA MET A 73 8.03 -9.53 -3.77
C MET A 73 7.52 -8.29 -4.55
N LYS A 74 8.12 -7.11 -4.39
CA LYS A 74 7.72 -5.89 -5.13
C LYS A 74 7.67 -6.07 -6.65
N GLY A 75 8.45 -7.01 -7.20
CA GLY A 75 8.43 -7.34 -8.64
C GLY A 75 7.12 -7.98 -9.11
N LEU A 76 6.29 -8.46 -8.19
CA LEU A 76 4.96 -8.99 -8.51
C LEU A 76 3.92 -7.87 -8.70
N ARG A 77 4.23 -6.62 -8.33
CA ARG A 77 3.34 -5.47 -8.50
C ARG A 77 2.89 -5.35 -9.96
N GLY A 78 1.59 -5.29 -10.18
CA GLY A 78 1.00 -5.18 -11.53
C GLY A 78 1.05 -6.47 -12.37
N THR A 79 1.60 -7.56 -11.84
CA THR A 79 1.57 -8.88 -12.50
C THR A 79 0.31 -9.66 -12.16
N ALA A 80 0.06 -10.78 -12.83
CA ALA A 80 -1.02 -11.70 -12.50
C ALA A 80 -0.89 -12.36 -11.11
N PHE A 81 0.26 -12.24 -10.45
CA PHE A 81 0.46 -12.72 -9.09
C PHE A 81 0.33 -11.60 -8.03
N ASP A 82 -0.11 -10.41 -8.44
CA ASP A 82 -0.34 -9.30 -7.52
C ASP A 82 -1.62 -9.49 -6.69
N LEU A 83 -1.49 -10.12 -5.53
CA LEU A 83 -2.61 -10.39 -4.61
C LEU A 83 -3.36 -9.11 -4.18
N PHE A 84 -2.66 -7.97 -4.08
CA PHE A 84 -3.26 -6.69 -3.71
C PHE A 84 -3.99 -6.05 -4.90
N GLY A 85 -3.47 -6.24 -6.11
CA GLY A 85 -4.06 -5.76 -7.35
C GLY A 85 -5.45 -6.32 -7.68
N TYR A 86 -5.83 -7.47 -7.11
CA TYR A 86 -7.15 -8.10 -7.34
C TYR A 86 -8.29 -7.49 -6.52
N THR A 87 -8.01 -6.65 -5.54
CA THR A 87 -9.04 -6.01 -4.72
C THR A 87 -9.94 -5.08 -5.55
N ALA A 88 -11.22 -5.00 -5.20
CA ALA A 88 -12.19 -4.16 -5.93
C ALA A 88 -11.79 -2.67 -5.93
N GLU A 89 -11.26 -2.19 -4.80
CA GLU A 89 -10.72 -0.83 -4.66
C GLU A 89 -9.57 -0.59 -5.65
N ARG A 90 -8.59 -1.50 -5.74
CA ARG A 90 -7.46 -1.37 -6.68
C ARG A 90 -7.86 -1.45 -8.14
N ARG A 91 -8.89 -2.22 -8.48
CA ARG A 91 -9.44 -2.25 -9.85
C ARG A 91 -10.10 -0.91 -10.20
N MET A 92 -10.92 -0.39 -9.29
CA MET A 92 -11.61 0.89 -9.46
C MET A 92 -10.61 2.06 -9.55
N GLU A 93 -9.60 2.11 -8.68
CA GLU A 93 -8.55 3.14 -8.72
C GLU A 93 -7.79 3.15 -10.04
N ARG A 94 -7.39 1.96 -10.55
CA ARG A 94 -6.71 1.85 -11.85
C ARG A 94 -7.60 2.29 -13.00
N GLN A 95 -8.88 1.94 -12.97
CA GLN A 95 -9.84 2.37 -13.97
C GLN A 95 -10.04 3.89 -13.95
N LEU A 96 -10.12 4.49 -12.75
CA LEU A 96 -10.26 5.93 -12.59
C LEU A 96 -9.03 6.69 -13.10
N LEU A 97 -7.82 6.15 -12.86
CA LEU A 97 -6.58 6.71 -13.40
C LEU A 97 -6.60 6.70 -14.93
N ALA A 98 -6.92 5.55 -15.54
CA ALA A 98 -6.98 5.42 -17.00
C ALA A 98 -8.02 6.35 -17.62
N GLN A 99 -9.18 6.49 -17.00
CA GLN A 99 -10.21 7.44 -17.44
C GLN A 99 -9.70 8.88 -17.38
N TYR A 100 -9.07 9.26 -16.27
CA TYR A 100 -8.53 10.60 -16.11
C TYR A 100 -7.43 10.92 -17.13
N GLU A 101 -6.55 9.97 -17.44
CA GLU A 101 -5.54 10.12 -18.50
C GLU A 101 -6.19 10.28 -19.88
N ALA A 102 -7.23 9.50 -20.19
CA ALA A 102 -7.99 9.62 -21.43
C ALA A 102 -8.69 10.98 -21.55
N ASP A 103 -9.28 11.48 -20.47
CA ASP A 103 -9.94 12.79 -20.43
C ASP A 103 -8.93 13.92 -20.65
N LEU A 104 -7.75 13.82 -20.03
CA LEU A 104 -6.66 14.79 -20.26
C LEU A 104 -6.17 14.77 -21.71
N GLN A 105 -6.04 13.58 -22.31
CA GLN A 105 -5.67 13.43 -23.72
C GLN A 105 -6.73 14.05 -24.64
N LEU A 106 -8.01 13.81 -24.36
CA LEU A 106 -9.13 14.38 -25.11
C LEU A 106 -9.10 15.91 -25.06
N VAL A 107 -8.95 16.48 -23.86
CA VAL A 107 -8.87 17.94 -23.68
C VAL A 107 -7.64 18.49 -24.39
N ALA A 108 -6.47 17.87 -24.25
CA ALA A 108 -5.25 18.29 -24.93
C ALA A 108 -5.40 18.29 -26.46
N ASN A 109 -6.03 17.26 -27.02
CA ASN A 109 -6.29 17.17 -28.46
C ASN A 109 -7.33 18.19 -28.93
N SER A 110 -8.32 18.54 -28.09
CA SER A 110 -9.33 19.56 -28.42
C SER A 110 -8.81 20.99 -28.37
N LEU A 111 -7.64 21.20 -27.74
CA LEU A 111 -6.96 22.49 -27.61
C LEU A 111 -5.75 22.61 -28.54
N ALA A 112 -5.38 21.54 -29.25
CA ALA A 112 -4.35 21.58 -30.28
C ALA A 112 -4.93 22.27 -31.54
N PRO A 113 -4.24 23.26 -32.13
CA PRO A 113 -4.72 24.04 -33.27
C PRO A 113 -4.86 23.22 -34.56
#